data_AF-D1AWS3-F1
#
_entry.id   AF-D1AWS3-F1
#
_cell.length_a   1.000
_cell.length_b   1.000
_cell.length_c   1.000
_cell.angle_alpha   90.00
_cell.angle_beta   90.00
_cell.angle_gamma   90.00
#
_symmetry.space_group_name_H-M   'P 1'
#
loop_
_entity.id
_entity.type
_entity.pdbx_description
1 polymer ?
#
loop_
_entity_poly.entity_id
_entity_poly.type
_entity_poly.pdbx_seq_one_letter_code
_entity_poly.pdbx_strand_id
1 'polypeptide(L)' 'MKKKILLENFNEIKQVKQISTILLGLSEIEDLEADLDNSSITLSLNNFTSNEMIKYFIKSANFNVVDIIDME' A
#
# COMPACT_ATOMS: atom_id res chain seq x y z
N MET A 1 12.98 1.13 4.86
CA MET A 1 12.89 1.05 3.38
C MET A 1 11.52 1.54 2.97
N LYS A 2 11.35 2.16 1.80
CA LYS A 2 10.03 2.66 1.38
C LYS A 2 9.61 2.09 0.03
N LYS A 3 8.31 1.87 -0.14
CA LYS A 3 7.70 1.50 -1.42
C LYS A 3 6.50 2.38 -1.71
N LYS A 4 6.43 2.94 -2.91
CA LYS A 4 5.24 3.64 -3.41
C LYS A 4 4.41 2.68 -4.26
N ILE A 5 3.12 2.58 -3.96
CA ILE A 5 2.19 1.72 -4.66
C ILE A 5 1.14 2.61 -5.32
N LEU A 6 1.01 2.46 -6.64
CA LEU A 6 -0.05 3.11 -7.41
C LEU A 6 -1.28 2.20 -7.45
N LEU A 7 -2.44 2.77 -7.18
CA LEU A 7 -3.71 2.04 -7.07
C LEU A 7 -4.72 2.58 -8.07
N GLU A 8 -5.50 1.69 -8.67
CA GLU A 8 -6.59 2.09 -9.57
C GLU A 8 -7.77 2.64 -8.77
N ASN A 9 -8.35 3.77 -9.20
CA ASN A 9 -9.54 4.39 -8.61
C ASN A 9 -9.44 4.62 -7.08
N PHE A 10 -8.26 4.95 -6.57
CA PHE A 10 -8.01 5.24 -5.15
C PHE A 10 -8.08 6.74 -4.86
N ASN A 11 -9.24 7.23 -4.41
CA ASN A 11 -9.51 8.64 -4.21
C ASN A 11 -10.48 8.95 -3.05
N GLU A 12 -10.85 7.96 -2.25
CA GLU A 12 -11.76 8.12 -1.11
C GLU A 12 -11.08 7.80 0.24
N ILE A 13 -11.39 8.59 1.27
CA ILE A 13 -10.90 8.36 2.64
C ILE A 13 -11.32 6.97 3.17
N LYS A 14 -12.49 6.46 2.76
CA LYS A 14 -12.96 5.12 3.17
C LYS A 14 -12.04 4.01 2.66
N GLN A 15 -11.51 4.16 1.45
CA GLN A 15 -10.56 3.22 0.85
C GLN A 15 -9.24 3.19 1.64
N VAL A 16 -8.75 4.35 2.07
CA VAL A 16 -7.57 4.47 2.95
C VAL A 16 -7.78 3.65 4.22
N LYS A 17 -8.91 3.84 4.92
CA LYS A 17 -9.19 3.09 6.15
C LYS A 17 -9.20 1.58 5.94
N GLN A 18 -9.80 1.12 4.84
CA GLN A 18 -9.88 -0.29 4.49
C GLN A 18 -8.49 -0.88 4.23
N ILE A 19 -7.67 -0.23 3.40
CA ILE A 19 -6.35 -0.75 3.05
C ILE A 19 -5.37 -0.67 4.22
N SER A 20 -5.42 0.41 5.02
CA SER A 20 -4.59 0.56 6.22
C SER A 20 -4.88 -0.51 7.26
N THR A 21 -6.14 -0.91 7.44
CA THR A 21 -6.50 -1.99 8.39
C THR A 21 -5.83 -3.32 8.03
N ILE A 22 -5.66 -3.59 6.74
CA ILE A 22 -5.07 -4.84 6.24
C ILE A 22 -3.54 -4.75 6.25
N LEU A 23 -2.98 -3.64 5.73
CA LEU A 23 -1.53 -3.49 5.57
C LEU A 23 -0.83 -3.23 6.91
N LEU A 24 -1.37 -2.39 7.79
CA LEU A 24 -0.78 -2.17 9.12
C LEU A 24 -0.92 -3.37 10.06
N GLY A 25 -1.67 -4.40 9.66
CA GLY A 25 -1.67 -5.70 10.33
C GLY A 25 -0.46 -6.57 10.01
N LEU A 26 0.34 -6.20 8.99
CA LEU A 26 1.55 -6.92 8.60
C LEU A 26 2.73 -6.45 9.45
N SER A 27 3.44 -7.40 10.06
CA SER A 27 4.57 -7.11 10.94
C SER A 27 5.72 -6.36 10.27
N GLU A 28 5.79 -6.45 8.94
CA GLU A 28 6.83 -5.88 8.10
C GLU A 28 6.60 -4.39 7.78
N ILE A 29 5.38 -3.89 7.98
CA ILE A 29 4.97 -2.52 7.70
C ILE A 29 5.00 -1.71 8.99
N GLU A 30 5.82 -0.67 9.03
CA GLU A 30 5.89 0.26 10.16
C GLU A 30 4.86 1.39 10.04
N ASP A 31 4.69 1.90 8.82
CA ASP A 31 3.85 3.07 8.56
C ASP A 31 3.27 3.05 7.14
N LEU A 32 2.17 3.78 6.96
CA LEU A 32 1.45 3.93 5.70
C LEU A 32 0.95 5.37 5.55
N GLU A 33 1.42 6.03 4.49
CA GLU A 33 0.94 7.34 4.07
C GLU A 33 0.10 7.18 2.79
N ALA A 34 -1.06 7.83 2.73
CA ALA A 34 -1.93 7.79 1.56
C ALA A 34 -1.99 9.16 0.87
N ASP A 35 -1.86 9.14 -0.45
CA ASP A 35 -1.95 10.29 -1.33
C ASP A 35 -3.10 10.06 -2.31
N LEU A 36 -4.26 10.62 -1.99
CA LEU A 36 -5.49 10.49 -2.77
C LEU A 36 -5.46 11.29 -4.07
N ASP A 37 -4.66 12.36 -4.13
CA ASP A 37 -4.52 13.19 -5.33
C ASP A 37 -3.77 12.43 -6.43
N ASN A 38 -2.81 11.58 -6.04
CA ASN A 38 -2.03 10.74 -6.95
C ASN A 38 -2.44 9.26 -6.96
N SER A 39 -3.57 8.92 -6.33
CA SER A 39 -4.05 7.54 -6.17
C SER A 39 -2.96 6.55 -5.74
N SER A 40 -2.23 6.89 -4.68
CA SER A 40 -1.07 6.12 -4.24
C SER A 40 -0.99 5.98 -2.73
N ILE A 41 -0.27 4.94 -2.30
CA ILE A 41 0.15 4.77 -0.91
C ILE A 41 1.67 4.60 -0.84
N THR A 42 2.28 5.13 0.20
CA THR A 42 3.69 4.92 0.52
C THR A 42 3.77 4.08 1.78
N LEU A 43 4.43 2.93 1.69
CA LEU A 43 4.68 2.05 2.82
C LEU A 43 6.10 2.25 3.33
N SER A 44 6.23 2.44 4.64
CA SER A 44 7.50 2.32 5.36
C SER A 44 7.62 0.91 5.90
N LEU A 45 8.73 0.23 5.57
CA LEU A 45 8.98 -1.17 5.90
C LEU A 45 10.17 -1.30 6.86
N ASN A 46 10.01 -2.10 7.91
CA ASN A 46 11.09 -2.49 8.83
C ASN A 46 11.93 -3.66 8.31
N ASN A 47 11.39 -4.45 7.39
CA ASN A 47 12.05 -5.62 6.82
C ASN A 47 11.72 -5.77 5.33
N PHE A 48 12.52 -6.57 4.63
CA PHE A 48 12.31 -6.82 3.22
C PHE A 48 10.96 -7.51 3.00
N THR A 49 10.11 -6.90 2.16
CA THR A 49 8.83 -7.45 1.75
C THR A 49 8.78 -7.50 0.23
N SER A 50 8.43 -8.66 -0.33
CA SER A 50 8.32 -8.82 -1.78
C SER A 50 7.11 -8.06 -2.34
N ASN A 51 7.25 -7.54 -3.57
CA ASN A 51 6.15 -6.86 -4.26
C ASN A 51 4.93 -7.78 -4.45
N GLU A 52 5.15 -9.08 -4.63
CA GLU A 52 4.06 -10.05 -4.80
C GLU A 52 3.25 -10.24 -3.52
N MET A 53 3.89 -10.24 -2.35
CA MET A 53 3.18 -10.28 -1.07
C MET A 53 2.32 -9.02 -0.87
N ILE A 54 2.88 -7.84 -1.14
CA ILE A 54 2.13 -6.57 -1.05
C ILE A 54 0.94 -6.58 -2.00
N LYS A 55 1.13 -6.97 -3.26
CA LYS A 55 0.04 -7.09 -4.24
C LYS A 55 -1.06 -8.04 -3.77
N TYR A 56 -0.69 -9.17 -3.17
CA TYR A 56 -1.66 -10.13 -2.64
C TYR A 56 -2.58 -9.50 -1.58
N PHE A 57 -2.00 -8.83 -0.58
CA PHE A 57 -2.80 -8.20 0.48
C PHE A 57 -3.66 -7.04 -0.06
N ILE A 58 -3.13 -6.24 -0.96
CA ILE A 58 -3.88 -5.14 -1.58
C ILE A 58 -5.06 -5.66 -2.43
N LYS A 59 -4.85 -6.76 -3.18
CA LYS A 59 -5.94 -7.43 -3.90
C LYS A 59 -6.97 -8.05 -2.95
N SER A 60 -6.55 -8.61 -1.82
CA SER A 60 -7.46 -9.13 -0.80
C SER A 60 -8.35 -8.04 -0.19
N ALA A 61 -7.84 -6.80 -0.17
CA ALA A 61 -8.56 -5.60 0.20
C ALA A 61 -9.49 -5.07 -0.92
N ASN A 62 -9.58 -5.77 -2.05
CA ASN A 62 -10.37 -5.42 -3.24
C ASN A 62 -9.88 -4.15 -3.97
N PHE A 63 -8.55 -3.94 -3.97
CA PHE A 63 -7.89 -2.88 -4.74
C PHE A 63 -7.02 -3.47 -5.86
N ASN A 64 -6.93 -2.74 -6.97
CA ASN A 64 -6.05 -3.09 -8.08
C ASN A 64 -4.76 -2.27 -7.98
N VAL A 65 -3.63 -2.98 -8.01
CA VAL A 65 -2.29 -2.36 -8.06
C VAL A 65 -1.93 -2.10 -9.51
N VAL A 66 -1.62 -0.83 -9.81
CA VAL A 66 -1.10 -0.41 -11.11
C VAL A 66 0.40 -0.65 -11.17
N ASP A 67 1.14 -0.19 -10.15
CA ASP A 67 2.59 -0.34 -10.10
C ASP A 67 3.12 -0.30 -8.65
N ILE A 68 4.33 -0.80 -8.44
CA ILE A 68 5.07 -0.71 -7.16
C ILE A 68 6.50 -0.25 -7.45
N ILE A 69 6.87 0.88 -6.86
CA ILE A 69 8.15 1.54 -7.04
C ILE A 69 8.92 1.49 -5.72
N ASP A 70 10.12 0.91 -5.74
CA ASP A 70 11.05 0.98 -4.63
C ASP A 70 11.61 2.40 -4.47
N MET A 71 11.58 2.94 -3.26
CA MET A 71 12.06 4.29 -2.95
C MET A 71 13.33 4.19 -2.08
N GLU A 72 14.36 4.94 -2.47
CA GLU A 72 15.62 5.10 -1.71
C GLU A 72 15.40 5.81 -0.37
#